data_AF-A0A6L6X284-F1
#
_entry.id   AF-A0A6L6X284-F1
#
_cell.length_a   1.000
_cell.length_b   1.000
_cell.length_c   1.000
_cell.angle_alpha   90.00
_cell.angle_beta   90.00
_cell.angle_gamma   90.00
#
_symmetry.space_group_name_H-M   'P 1'
#
loop_
_entity.id
_entity.type
_entity.pdbx_description
1 polymer ?
#
loop_
_entity_poly.entity_id
_entity_poly.type
_entity_poly.pdbx_seq_one_letter_code
_entity_poly.pdbx_strand_id
1 'polypeptide(L)'
;MTPPASAQQHQEQRAAQAAATAAAVRAVWSGVDEEHLEASWLARAPLAAELIRAGQLAAASSAEPWLTGEAGEGEGTVDAGAAVAATGDLPLLYPLLIAFNRLRRGFSTALSILSGAAFLEMVTRSLIADAGRIADMAGMIARPRVVSYVRVVEMPACARCLILAGREYSLSEGFLRHPRCDCTMAPKRPGDLWVPDLPEDLAARMDPEQLRRTFGAAGAQAIADGADIAQLVNARRGMSSGTYYRRRVQTTSEGTTRRGLYGRQRARFAKAAGVRFGEATSGRTRAVSPRLMPEEIYRLADGDRAHAIRLLKKNGYIV
;
A
#
# COMPACT_ATOMS: atom_id res chain seq x y z
N MET A 1 -22.65 -1.58 5.28
CA MET A 1 -22.88 -1.30 3.85
C MET A 1 -21.55 -0.89 3.27
N THR A 2 -20.86 -1.88 2.71
CA THR A 2 -19.66 -1.81 1.86
C THR A 2 -19.69 -0.60 0.90
N PRO A 3 -18.54 -0.13 0.39
CA PRO A 3 -18.49 0.86 -0.70
C PRO A 3 -19.52 0.54 -1.80
N PRO A 4 -20.06 1.55 -2.52
CA PRO A 4 -21.08 1.32 -3.54
C PRO A 4 -20.71 0.13 -4.42
N ALA A 5 -21.64 -0.80 -4.64
CA ALA A 5 -21.36 -2.06 -5.34
C ALA A 5 -20.76 -1.82 -6.73
N SER A 6 -21.18 -0.75 -7.39
CA SER A 6 -20.63 -0.20 -8.62
C SER A 6 -19.16 0.26 -8.50
N ALA A 7 -18.76 0.89 -7.39
CA ALA A 7 -17.36 1.26 -7.12
C ALA A 7 -16.49 0.03 -6.89
N GLN A 8 -17.02 -1.01 -6.22
CA GLN A 8 -16.35 -2.31 -6.07
C GLN A 8 -16.18 -2.99 -7.42
N GLN A 9 -17.25 -3.06 -8.21
CA GLN A 9 -17.21 -3.65 -9.55
C GLN A 9 -16.24 -2.91 -10.48
N HIS A 10 -16.24 -1.57 -10.47
CA HIS A 10 -15.27 -0.75 -11.22
C HIS A 10 -13.82 -1.06 -10.81
N GLN A 11 -13.59 -1.27 -9.52
CA GLN A 11 -12.28 -1.64 -9.01
C GLN A 11 -11.86 -3.05 -9.45
N GLU A 12 -12.71 -4.05 -9.25
CA GLU A 12 -12.46 -5.44 -9.64
C GLU A 12 -12.16 -5.56 -11.14
N GLN A 13 -12.94 -4.87 -11.98
CA GLN A 13 -12.73 -4.81 -13.42
C GLN A 13 -11.35 -4.24 -13.77
N ARG A 14 -10.92 -3.15 -13.13
CA ARG A 14 -9.60 -2.57 -13.37
C ARG A 14 -8.45 -3.43 -12.87
N ALA A 15 -8.61 -4.06 -11.72
CA ALA A 15 -7.62 -4.99 -11.18
C ALA A 15 -7.44 -6.20 -12.11
N ALA A 16 -8.56 -6.78 -12.57
CA ALA A 16 -8.56 -7.90 -13.52
C ALA A 16 -7.91 -7.51 -14.86
N GLN A 17 -8.25 -6.34 -15.40
CA GLN A 17 -7.66 -5.83 -16.63
C GLN A 17 -6.14 -5.60 -16.49
N ALA A 18 -5.71 -4.95 -15.40
CA ALA A 18 -4.28 -4.73 -15.15
C ALA A 18 -3.51 -6.05 -15.02
N ALA A 19 -4.09 -7.06 -14.35
CA ALA A 19 -3.51 -8.38 -14.24
C ALA A 19 -3.43 -9.10 -15.60
N ALA A 20 -4.48 -9.04 -16.40
CA ALA A 20 -4.51 -9.65 -17.74
C ALA A 20 -3.47 -9.03 -18.68
N THR A 21 -3.38 -7.70 -18.72
CA THR A 21 -2.35 -7.02 -19.53
C THR A 21 -0.94 -7.33 -19.03
N ALA A 22 -0.72 -7.37 -17.72
CA ALA A 22 0.58 -7.73 -17.16
C ALA A 22 0.99 -9.17 -17.51
N ALA A 23 0.05 -10.11 -17.52
CA ALA A 23 0.29 -11.48 -17.98
C ALA A 23 0.66 -11.52 -19.47
N ALA A 24 -0.03 -10.74 -20.32
CA ALA A 24 0.29 -10.65 -21.74
C ALA A 24 1.69 -10.05 -21.98
N VAL A 25 2.04 -8.96 -21.30
CA VAL A 25 3.38 -8.34 -21.37
C VAL A 25 4.46 -9.31 -20.88
N ARG A 26 4.18 -10.06 -19.81
CA ARG A 26 5.08 -11.10 -19.31
C ARG A 26 5.27 -12.23 -20.32
N ALA A 27 4.24 -12.59 -21.08
CA ALA A 27 4.36 -13.58 -22.15
C ALA A 27 5.28 -13.08 -23.28
N VAL A 28 5.20 -11.79 -23.65
CA VAL A 28 6.13 -11.17 -24.62
C VAL A 28 7.58 -11.26 -24.13
N TRP A 29 7.83 -10.93 -22.85
CA TRP A 29 9.15 -11.07 -22.24
C TRP A 29 9.63 -12.52 -22.17
N SER A 30 8.73 -13.48 -21.94
CA SER A 30 9.12 -14.90 -21.83
C SER A 30 9.57 -15.50 -23.17
N GLY A 31 9.29 -14.84 -24.29
CA GLY A 31 9.72 -15.25 -25.63
C GLY A 31 11.07 -14.66 -26.07
N VAL A 32 11.85 -14.07 -25.16
CA VAL A 32 13.21 -13.59 -25.45
C VAL A 32 14.18 -14.75 -25.66
N ASP A 33 15.20 -14.52 -26.47
CA ASP A 33 16.32 -15.45 -26.66
C ASP A 33 17.30 -15.23 -25.50
N GLU A 34 17.62 -16.28 -24.75
CA GLU A 34 18.52 -16.20 -23.60
C GLU A 34 19.97 -15.86 -24.02
N GLU A 35 20.40 -16.28 -25.21
CA GLU A 35 21.75 -16.04 -25.73
C GLU A 35 21.87 -14.61 -26.30
N HIS A 36 20.78 -14.09 -26.85
CA HIS A 36 20.70 -12.75 -27.47
C HIS A 36 19.66 -11.87 -26.76
N LEU A 37 19.73 -11.80 -25.43
CA LEU A 37 18.70 -11.18 -24.59
C LEU A 37 18.37 -9.73 -24.96
N GLU A 38 19.40 -8.89 -25.19
CA GLU A 38 19.19 -7.48 -25.54
C GLU A 38 18.50 -7.32 -26.89
N ALA A 39 19.09 -7.89 -27.95
CA ALA A 39 18.56 -7.77 -29.30
C ALA A 39 17.14 -8.38 -29.42
N SER A 40 16.92 -9.54 -28.79
CA SER A 40 15.61 -10.21 -28.82
C SER A 40 14.54 -9.45 -28.05
N TRP A 41 14.88 -8.79 -26.93
CA TRP A 41 13.95 -7.93 -26.21
C TRP A 41 13.66 -6.64 -26.96
N LEU A 42 14.68 -5.94 -27.49
CA LEU A 42 14.47 -4.69 -28.22
C LEU A 42 13.55 -4.88 -29.43
N ALA A 43 13.61 -6.04 -30.09
CA ALA A 43 12.68 -6.40 -31.17
C ALA A 43 11.23 -6.61 -30.71
N ARG A 44 11.01 -6.97 -29.43
CA ARG A 44 9.69 -7.27 -28.83
C ARG A 44 9.11 -6.13 -27.99
N ALA A 45 9.97 -5.22 -27.52
CA ALA A 45 9.59 -4.11 -26.66
C ALA A 45 8.47 -3.23 -27.26
N PRO A 46 8.40 -2.96 -28.58
CA PRO A 46 7.27 -2.24 -29.17
C PRO A 46 5.92 -2.93 -28.95
N LEU A 47 5.85 -4.26 -29.06
CA LEU A 47 4.62 -5.00 -28.78
C LEU A 47 4.22 -4.89 -27.31
N ALA A 48 5.18 -4.99 -26.39
CA ALA A 48 4.93 -4.78 -24.97
C ALA A 48 4.44 -3.34 -24.69
N ALA A 49 4.99 -2.34 -25.36
CA ALA A 49 4.57 -0.95 -25.26
C ALA A 49 3.11 -0.76 -25.67
N GLU A 50 2.72 -1.33 -26.82
CA GLU A 50 1.34 -1.26 -27.31
C GLU A 50 0.35 -1.96 -26.38
N LEU A 51 0.70 -3.13 -25.84
CA LEU A 51 -0.13 -3.83 -24.85
C LEU A 51 -0.34 -2.97 -23.59
N ILE A 52 0.72 -2.34 -23.08
CA ILE A 52 0.62 -1.47 -21.90
C ILE A 52 -0.27 -0.27 -22.22
N ARG A 53 -0.04 0.41 -23.34
CA ARG A 53 -0.82 1.59 -23.75
C ARG A 53 -2.30 1.26 -23.95
N ALA A 54 -2.62 0.14 -24.59
CA ALA A 54 -3.99 -0.32 -24.75
C ALA A 54 -4.65 -0.61 -23.38
N GLY A 55 -3.93 -1.26 -22.47
CA GLY A 55 -4.39 -1.49 -21.10
C GLY A 55 -4.64 -0.19 -20.33
N GLN A 56 -3.77 0.81 -20.48
CA GLN A 56 -3.94 2.12 -19.86
C GLN A 56 -5.14 2.88 -20.42
N LEU A 57 -5.31 2.90 -21.75
CA LEU A 57 -6.46 3.54 -22.39
C LEU A 57 -7.77 2.90 -21.93
N ALA A 58 -7.87 1.58 -21.94
CA ALA A 58 -9.08 0.90 -21.51
C ALA A 58 -9.39 1.18 -20.03
N ALA A 59 -8.38 1.26 -19.16
CA ALA A 59 -8.58 1.59 -17.75
C ALA A 59 -9.02 3.04 -17.57
N ALA A 60 -8.45 3.98 -18.32
CA ALA A 60 -8.85 5.39 -18.27
C ALA A 60 -10.26 5.63 -18.84
N SER A 61 -10.59 5.00 -19.98
CA SER A 61 -11.90 5.14 -20.62
C SER A 61 -13.06 4.55 -19.81
N SER A 62 -12.78 3.67 -18.84
CA SER A 62 -13.80 3.14 -17.93
C SER A 62 -14.32 4.17 -16.91
N ALA A 63 -13.62 5.29 -16.71
CA ALA A 63 -13.96 6.26 -15.67
C ALA A 63 -15.28 7.01 -15.98
N GLU A 64 -15.46 7.49 -17.21
CA GLU A 64 -16.63 8.31 -17.57
C GLU A 64 -17.96 7.54 -17.43
N PRO A 65 -18.13 6.34 -18.01
CA PRO A 65 -19.39 5.60 -17.89
C PRO A 65 -19.73 5.24 -16.43
N TRP A 66 -18.70 4.88 -15.65
CA TRP A 66 -18.88 4.59 -14.22
C TRP A 66 -19.30 5.83 -13.43
N LEU A 67 -18.58 6.95 -13.58
CA LEU A 67 -18.91 8.19 -12.86
C LEU A 67 -20.24 8.80 -13.28
N THR A 68 -20.65 8.64 -14.54
CA THR A 68 -21.99 9.04 -14.98
C THR A 68 -23.08 8.21 -14.29
N GLY A 69 -22.89 6.89 -14.17
CA GLY A 69 -23.79 6.03 -13.41
C GLY A 69 -23.84 6.38 -11.92
N GLU A 70 -22.69 6.74 -11.33
CA GLU A 70 -22.58 7.02 -9.89
C GLU A 70 -22.98 8.43 -9.48
N ALA A 71 -22.64 9.44 -10.25
CA ALA A 71 -22.73 10.85 -9.86
C ALA A 71 -23.45 11.73 -10.88
N GLY A 72 -23.93 11.15 -11.99
CA GLY A 72 -24.53 11.86 -13.11
C GLY A 72 -23.48 12.47 -14.04
N GLU A 73 -23.97 13.19 -15.05
CA GLU A 73 -23.12 13.87 -16.04
C GLU A 73 -22.20 14.90 -15.38
N GLY A 74 -20.96 14.98 -15.87
CA GLY A 74 -20.00 16.01 -15.51
C GLY A 74 -20.17 17.30 -16.31
N GLU A 75 -19.57 18.39 -15.85
CA GLU A 75 -19.45 19.64 -16.61
C GLU A 75 -18.39 19.55 -17.72
N GLY A 76 -17.60 18.47 -17.73
CA GLY A 76 -16.61 18.15 -18.74
C GLY A 76 -16.38 16.65 -18.86
N THR A 77 -15.65 16.24 -19.88
CA THR A 77 -15.34 14.84 -20.18
C THR A 77 -13.89 14.51 -19.85
N VAL A 78 -13.65 13.29 -19.37
CA VAL A 78 -12.28 12.80 -19.14
C VAL A 78 -11.61 12.41 -20.44
N ASP A 79 -10.48 13.04 -20.75
CA ASP A 79 -9.60 12.61 -21.84
C ASP A 79 -8.73 11.44 -21.38
N ALA A 80 -9.07 10.22 -21.85
CA ALA A 80 -8.33 9.00 -21.55
C ALA A 80 -6.87 9.05 -22.04
N GLY A 81 -6.61 9.70 -23.18
CA GLY A 81 -5.26 9.87 -23.73
C GLY A 81 -4.40 10.77 -22.84
N ALA A 82 -4.98 11.87 -22.34
CA ALA A 82 -4.31 12.74 -21.38
C ALA A 82 -4.01 12.02 -20.05
N ALA A 83 -4.95 11.19 -19.57
CA ALA A 83 -4.74 10.36 -18.37
C ALA A 83 -3.59 9.35 -18.57
N VAL A 84 -3.49 8.73 -19.75
CA VAL A 84 -2.37 7.85 -20.10
C VAL A 84 -1.06 8.62 -20.15
N ALA A 85 -1.02 9.78 -20.80
CA ALA A 85 0.18 10.61 -20.88
C ALA A 85 0.69 11.04 -19.50
N ALA A 86 -0.21 11.33 -18.56
CA ALA A 86 0.13 11.71 -17.20
C ALA A 86 0.77 10.58 -16.36
N THR A 87 0.75 9.33 -16.84
CA THR A 87 1.44 8.21 -16.18
C THR A 87 2.96 8.23 -16.39
N GLY A 88 3.45 8.99 -17.38
CA GLY A 88 4.86 9.11 -17.73
C GLY A 88 5.36 8.02 -18.68
N ASP A 89 6.68 7.99 -18.87
CA ASP A 89 7.33 7.10 -19.84
C ASP A 89 7.33 5.63 -19.42
N LEU A 90 7.28 4.75 -20.43
CA LEU A 90 7.40 3.31 -20.22
C LEU A 90 8.88 2.91 -19.99
N PRO A 91 9.25 2.32 -18.84
CA PRO A 91 10.64 1.98 -18.54
C PRO A 91 11.06 0.65 -19.18
N LEU A 92 10.90 0.50 -20.51
CA LEU A 92 11.08 -0.77 -21.23
C LEU A 92 12.53 -1.28 -21.25
N LEU A 93 13.53 -0.45 -20.97
CA LEU A 93 14.94 -0.88 -20.86
C LEU A 93 15.28 -1.47 -19.49
N TYR A 94 14.54 -1.11 -18.44
CA TYR A 94 14.83 -1.55 -17.07
C TYR A 94 14.82 -3.06 -16.84
N PRO A 95 13.91 -3.88 -17.43
CA PRO A 95 13.97 -5.32 -17.22
C PRO A 95 15.27 -5.94 -17.76
N LEU A 96 15.84 -5.43 -18.85
CA LEU A 96 17.17 -5.82 -19.33
C LEU A 96 18.25 -5.46 -18.33
N LEU A 97 18.26 -4.21 -17.85
CA LEU A 97 19.26 -3.74 -16.87
C LEU A 97 19.22 -4.56 -15.58
N ILE A 98 18.03 -4.95 -15.12
CA ILE A 98 17.84 -5.82 -13.97
C ILE A 98 18.41 -7.22 -14.25
N ALA A 99 18.08 -7.82 -15.40
CA ALA A 99 18.59 -9.13 -15.77
C ALA A 99 20.13 -9.14 -15.86
N PHE A 100 20.72 -8.18 -16.57
CA PHE A 100 22.18 -8.05 -16.70
C PHE A 100 22.87 -7.79 -15.36
N ASN A 101 22.29 -6.98 -14.47
CA ASN A 101 22.83 -6.78 -13.14
C ASN A 101 22.90 -8.10 -12.35
N ARG A 102 21.89 -8.96 -12.46
CA ARG A 102 21.87 -10.26 -11.77
C ARG A 102 22.83 -11.27 -12.36
N LEU A 103 22.94 -11.32 -13.68
CA LEU A 103 23.96 -12.12 -14.37
C LEU A 103 25.36 -11.74 -13.89
N ARG A 104 25.66 -10.43 -13.85
CA ARG A 104 26.94 -9.91 -13.36
C ARG A 104 27.22 -10.27 -11.89
N ARG A 105 26.19 -10.51 -11.10
CA ARG A 105 26.29 -10.93 -9.68
C ARG A 105 26.38 -12.46 -9.52
N GLY A 106 26.46 -13.22 -10.61
CA GLY A 106 26.62 -14.67 -10.59
C GLY A 106 25.33 -15.46 -10.37
N PHE A 107 24.15 -14.83 -10.52
CA PHE A 107 22.89 -15.57 -10.55
C PHE A 107 22.73 -16.34 -11.87
N SER A 108 21.95 -17.42 -11.87
CA SER A 108 21.65 -18.16 -13.10
C SER A 108 20.90 -17.31 -14.13
N THR A 109 21.05 -17.66 -15.41
CA THR A 109 20.37 -17.01 -16.54
C THR A 109 18.86 -17.00 -16.34
N ALA A 110 18.27 -18.16 -16.05
CA ALA A 110 16.83 -18.29 -15.79
C ALA A 110 16.33 -17.34 -14.69
N LEU A 111 17.02 -17.28 -13.53
CA LEU A 111 16.62 -16.40 -12.43
C LEU A 111 16.78 -14.91 -12.77
N SER A 112 17.78 -14.59 -13.58
CA SER A 112 18.06 -13.23 -14.02
C SER A 112 16.98 -12.74 -14.99
N ILE A 113 16.60 -13.56 -15.97
CA ILE A 113 15.50 -13.28 -16.90
C ILE A 113 14.16 -13.19 -16.16
N LEU A 114 13.89 -14.08 -15.20
CA LEU A 114 12.68 -14.04 -14.37
C LEU A 114 12.59 -12.74 -13.54
N SER A 115 13.73 -12.17 -13.14
CA SER A 115 13.74 -10.90 -12.41
C SER A 115 13.32 -9.71 -13.29
N GLY A 116 13.68 -9.72 -14.57
CA GLY A 116 13.17 -8.76 -15.55
C GLY A 116 11.66 -8.90 -15.76
N ALA A 117 11.17 -10.13 -15.87
CA ALA A 117 9.74 -10.44 -15.98
C ALA A 117 8.94 -9.90 -14.78
N ALA A 118 9.44 -10.14 -13.56
CA ALA A 118 8.78 -9.70 -12.33
C ALA A 118 8.73 -8.16 -12.19
N PHE A 119 9.72 -7.46 -12.75
CA PHE A 119 9.71 -6.01 -12.84
C PHE A 119 8.67 -5.51 -13.84
N LEU A 120 8.64 -6.08 -15.06
CA LEU A 120 7.65 -5.71 -16.07
C LEU A 120 6.23 -5.90 -15.58
N GLU A 121 5.92 -7.05 -14.98
CA GLU A 121 4.60 -7.31 -14.41
C GLU A 121 4.21 -6.24 -13.36
N MET A 122 5.14 -5.89 -12.47
CA MET A 122 4.92 -4.87 -11.44
C MET A 122 4.68 -3.48 -12.03
N VAL A 123 5.48 -3.07 -13.01
CA VAL A 123 5.35 -1.77 -13.67
C VAL A 123 4.07 -1.70 -14.50
N THR A 124 3.78 -2.71 -15.32
CA THR A 124 2.57 -2.75 -16.15
C THR A 124 1.31 -2.61 -15.30
N ARG A 125 1.19 -3.37 -14.21
CA ARG A 125 0.04 -3.23 -13.29
C ARG A 125 -0.05 -1.83 -12.70
N SER A 126 1.08 -1.27 -12.31
CA SER A 126 1.13 0.06 -11.67
C SER A 126 0.71 1.18 -12.63
N LEU A 127 1.18 1.13 -13.88
CA LEU A 127 0.89 2.11 -14.93
C LEU A 127 -0.58 2.08 -15.38
N ILE A 128 -1.16 0.89 -15.50
CA ILE A 128 -2.58 0.73 -15.85
C ILE A 128 -3.48 1.23 -14.72
N ALA A 129 -3.15 0.86 -13.47
CA ALA A 129 -3.89 1.34 -12.30
C ALA A 129 -3.76 2.86 -12.13
N ASP A 130 -2.64 3.48 -12.50
CA ASP A 130 -2.51 4.94 -12.49
C ASP A 130 -3.39 5.62 -13.52
N ALA A 131 -3.38 5.14 -14.77
CA ALA A 131 -4.18 5.72 -15.84
C ALA A 131 -5.66 5.78 -15.43
N GLY A 132 -6.18 4.67 -14.87
CA GLY A 132 -7.53 4.61 -14.30
C GLY A 132 -7.74 5.57 -13.13
N ARG A 133 -6.81 5.65 -12.17
CA ARG A 133 -6.94 6.57 -11.02
C ARG A 133 -6.88 8.04 -11.42
N ILE A 134 -6.04 8.39 -12.38
CA ILE A 134 -5.94 9.76 -12.91
C ILE A 134 -7.25 10.13 -13.59
N ALA A 135 -7.79 9.24 -14.42
CA ALA A 135 -9.07 9.41 -15.10
C ALA A 135 -10.24 9.56 -14.10
N ASP A 136 -10.34 8.68 -13.10
CA ASP A 136 -11.35 8.79 -12.03
C ASP A 136 -11.26 10.14 -11.32
N MET A 137 -10.07 10.57 -10.92
CA MET A 137 -9.88 11.81 -10.18
C MET A 137 -10.28 13.02 -11.02
N ALA A 138 -9.87 13.06 -12.30
CA ALA A 138 -10.27 14.10 -13.23
C ALA A 138 -11.80 14.12 -13.41
N GLY A 139 -12.42 12.96 -13.58
CA GLY A 139 -13.86 12.85 -13.75
C GLY A 139 -14.66 13.22 -12.50
N MET A 140 -14.12 12.94 -11.30
CA MET A 140 -14.70 13.39 -10.04
C MET A 140 -14.59 14.91 -9.90
N ILE A 141 -13.45 15.51 -10.25
CA ILE A 141 -13.26 16.97 -10.24
C ILE A 141 -14.23 17.66 -11.21
N ALA A 142 -14.50 17.05 -12.37
CA ALA A 142 -15.45 17.56 -13.36
C ALA A 142 -16.93 17.49 -12.91
N ARG A 143 -17.22 16.95 -11.72
CA ARG A 143 -18.58 16.75 -11.20
C ARG A 143 -18.76 17.50 -9.87
N PRO A 144 -19.38 18.70 -9.85
CA PRO A 144 -19.52 19.51 -8.64
C PRO A 144 -20.24 18.82 -7.47
N ARG A 145 -21.08 17.81 -7.78
CA ARG A 145 -21.77 17.00 -6.76
C ARG A 145 -20.83 16.07 -5.99
N VAL A 146 -19.64 15.78 -6.51
CA VAL A 146 -18.61 14.99 -5.83
C VAL A 146 -17.75 15.93 -5.03
N VAL A 147 -17.83 15.85 -3.70
CA VAL A 147 -17.15 16.77 -2.77
C VAL A 147 -15.84 16.20 -2.23
N SER A 148 -15.74 14.89 -2.20
CA SER A 148 -14.59 14.14 -1.69
C SER A 148 -14.56 12.76 -2.33
N TYR A 149 -13.50 12.01 -2.04
CA TYR A 149 -13.45 10.61 -2.38
C TYR A 149 -13.07 9.77 -1.17
N VAL A 150 -13.53 8.53 -1.15
CA VAL A 150 -13.16 7.56 -0.13
C VAL A 150 -12.30 6.48 -0.78
N ARG A 151 -11.21 6.11 -0.11
CA ARG A 151 -10.30 5.08 -0.64
C ARG A 151 -10.90 3.68 -0.49
N VAL A 152 -10.97 2.98 -1.62
CA VAL A 152 -11.43 1.58 -1.69
C VAL A 152 -10.23 0.67 -1.88
N VAL A 153 -10.09 -0.33 -1.01
CA VAL A 153 -8.95 -1.24 -0.99
C VAL A 153 -9.32 -2.57 -1.63
N GLU A 154 -8.61 -2.94 -2.70
CA GLU A 154 -8.72 -4.24 -3.35
C GLU A 154 -7.88 -5.28 -2.63
N MET A 155 -8.44 -6.46 -2.42
CA MET A 155 -7.75 -7.58 -1.79
C MET A 155 -7.15 -8.52 -2.85
N PRO A 156 -5.94 -9.07 -2.64
CA PRO A 156 -5.07 -8.91 -1.47
C PRO A 156 -4.30 -7.56 -1.48
N ALA A 157 -4.36 -6.83 -0.36
CA ALA A 157 -3.64 -5.56 -0.16
C ALA A 157 -2.47 -5.70 0.81
N CYS A 158 -1.46 -4.83 0.67
CA CYS A 158 -0.44 -4.69 1.70
C CYS A 158 -0.97 -3.93 2.94
N ALA A 159 -0.31 -4.11 4.08
CA ALA A 159 -0.71 -3.47 5.33
C ALA A 159 -0.79 -1.94 5.27
N ARG A 160 0.04 -1.29 4.42
CA ARG A 160 0.01 0.18 4.23
C ARG A 160 -1.24 0.66 3.50
N CYS A 161 -1.76 -0.12 2.55
CA CYS A 161 -3.03 0.20 1.89
C CYS A 161 -4.21 -0.05 2.81
N LEU A 162 -4.16 -1.16 3.55
CA LEU A 162 -5.24 -1.57 4.44
C LEU A 162 -5.56 -0.49 5.48
N ILE A 163 -4.57 0.16 6.11
CA ILE A 163 -4.83 1.24 7.08
C ILE A 163 -5.42 2.52 6.48
N LEU A 164 -5.47 2.62 5.15
CA LEU A 164 -6.07 3.73 4.43
C LEU A 164 -7.48 3.39 3.91
N ALA A 165 -7.94 2.15 4.10
CA ALA A 165 -9.29 1.74 3.75
C ALA A 165 -10.33 2.63 4.43
N GLY A 166 -11.31 3.07 3.64
CA GLY A 166 -12.43 3.85 4.15
C GLY A 166 -12.11 5.27 4.59
N ARG A 167 -10.87 5.71 4.44
CA ARG A 167 -10.52 7.10 4.69
C ARG A 167 -11.06 7.99 3.58
N GLU A 168 -11.69 9.07 4.00
CA GLU A 168 -12.14 10.15 3.14
C GLU A 168 -11.02 11.16 2.93
N TYR A 169 -10.89 11.65 1.70
CA TYR A 169 -9.87 12.59 1.25
C TYR A 169 -10.52 13.67 0.39
N SER A 170 -9.96 14.88 0.43
CA SER A 170 -10.35 15.91 -0.53
C SER A 170 -9.83 15.55 -1.93
N LEU A 171 -10.54 15.98 -2.97
CA LEU A 171 -10.09 15.80 -4.36
C LEU A 171 -8.72 16.46 -4.62
N SER A 172 -8.37 17.49 -3.85
CA SER A 172 -7.08 18.19 -3.93
C SER A 172 -5.90 17.43 -3.30
N GLU A 173 -6.13 16.42 -2.46
CA GLU A 173 -5.04 15.67 -1.80
C GLU A 173 -4.30 14.74 -2.78
N GLY A 174 -4.94 14.39 -3.90
CA GLY A 174 -4.41 13.39 -4.83
C GLY A 174 -4.43 11.99 -4.23
N PHE A 175 -4.05 10.97 -5.02
CA PHE A 175 -4.06 9.58 -4.57
C PHE A 175 -2.65 9.05 -4.27
N LEU A 176 -2.33 8.90 -2.98
CA LEU A 176 -1.06 8.32 -2.55
C LEU A 176 -1.02 6.80 -2.80
N ARG A 177 -0.11 6.36 -3.67
CA ARG A 177 0.09 4.96 -4.03
C ARG A 177 1.52 4.48 -3.82
N HIS A 178 1.69 3.17 -3.77
CA HIS A 178 2.98 2.48 -3.87
C HIS A 178 2.93 1.49 -5.06
N PRO A 179 4.06 0.91 -5.51
CA PRO A 179 4.05 -0.10 -6.57
C PRO A 179 3.17 -1.31 -6.20
N ARG A 180 2.45 -1.89 -7.18
CA ARG A 180 1.45 -2.98 -6.96
C ARG A 180 0.28 -2.60 -6.04
N CYS A 181 -0.13 -1.34 -6.07
CA CYS A 181 -1.33 -0.88 -5.38
C CYS A 181 -2.51 -0.88 -6.35
N ASP A 182 -3.43 -1.85 -6.19
CA ASP A 182 -4.68 -1.93 -6.97
C ASP A 182 -5.84 -1.17 -6.28
N CYS A 183 -5.56 -0.41 -5.21
CA CYS A 183 -6.57 0.41 -4.55
C CYS A 183 -7.07 1.56 -5.44
N THR A 184 -8.34 1.92 -5.27
CA THR A 184 -9.07 2.90 -6.07
C THR A 184 -9.81 3.90 -5.18
N MET A 185 -10.71 4.69 -5.78
CA MET A 185 -11.46 5.75 -5.15
C MET A 185 -12.95 5.52 -5.41
N ALA A 186 -13.80 5.81 -4.43
CA ALA A 186 -15.24 5.93 -4.60
C ALA A 186 -15.64 7.41 -4.42
N PRO A 187 -16.47 7.97 -5.32
CA PRO A 187 -16.91 9.34 -5.19
C PRO A 187 -17.84 9.47 -3.97
N LYS A 188 -17.75 10.59 -3.26
CA LYS A 188 -18.62 10.92 -2.14
C LYS A 188 -19.40 12.19 -2.46
N ARG A 189 -20.72 12.11 -2.32
CA ARG A 189 -21.66 13.21 -2.55
C ARG A 189 -22.29 13.67 -1.23
N PRO A 190 -22.79 14.92 -1.15
CA PRO A 190 -23.59 15.36 -0.02
C PRO A 190 -24.78 14.42 0.21
N GLY A 191 -24.93 13.91 1.43
CA GLY A 191 -26.03 13.03 1.81
C GLY A 191 -25.79 11.53 1.57
N ASP A 192 -24.64 11.13 1.02
CA ASP A 192 -24.29 9.70 0.94
C ASP A 192 -24.11 9.10 2.35
N LEU A 193 -24.84 8.02 2.68
CA LEU A 193 -24.85 7.39 4.02
C LEU A 193 -24.10 6.05 4.10
N TRP A 194 -23.34 5.68 3.07
CA TRP A 194 -22.63 4.40 3.05
C TRP A 194 -21.47 4.34 4.06
N VAL A 195 -21.20 3.15 4.59
CA VAL A 195 -20.23 2.90 5.68
C VAL A 195 -19.02 2.19 5.09
N PRO A 196 -17.88 2.87 4.92
CA PRO A 196 -16.74 2.23 4.29
C PRO A 196 -16.22 1.05 5.10
N ASP A 197 -15.64 0.08 4.39
CA ASP A 197 -14.88 -0.99 5.02
C ASP A 197 -13.71 -0.38 5.80
N LEU A 198 -13.68 -0.64 7.10
CA LEU A 198 -12.58 -0.21 7.95
C LEU A 198 -11.42 -1.21 7.85
N PRO A 199 -10.19 -0.78 8.20
CA PRO A 199 -9.04 -1.66 8.35
C PRO A 199 -9.36 -2.98 9.07
N GLU A 200 -10.22 -2.92 10.10
CA GLU A 200 -10.45 -4.07 10.98
C GLU A 200 -11.45 -5.04 10.35
N ASP A 201 -12.41 -4.52 9.58
CA ASP A 201 -13.36 -5.32 8.79
C ASP A 201 -12.65 -6.09 7.67
N LEU A 202 -11.64 -5.47 7.05
CA LEU A 202 -10.80 -6.13 6.04
C LEU A 202 -9.91 -7.20 6.68
N ALA A 203 -9.29 -6.91 7.81
CA ALA A 203 -8.44 -7.87 8.52
C ALA A 203 -9.26 -9.08 9.04
N ALA A 204 -10.49 -8.86 9.52
CA ALA A 204 -11.37 -9.92 10.00
C ALA A 204 -11.81 -10.91 8.89
N ARG A 205 -11.81 -10.49 7.62
CA ARG A 205 -12.11 -11.34 6.46
C ARG A 205 -10.92 -12.14 5.95
N MET A 206 -9.71 -11.85 6.42
CA MET A 206 -8.50 -12.56 5.98
C MET A 206 -8.38 -13.91 6.68
N ASP A 207 -7.91 -14.92 5.93
CA ASP A 207 -7.47 -16.17 6.54
C ASP A 207 -6.14 -15.99 7.33
N PRO A 208 -5.77 -16.94 8.20
CA PRO A 208 -4.54 -16.83 8.99
C PRO A 208 -3.24 -16.76 8.18
N GLU A 209 -3.22 -17.28 6.94
CA GLU A 209 -2.07 -17.18 6.06
C GLU A 209 -1.96 -15.77 5.44
N GLN A 210 -3.09 -15.21 5.01
CA GLN A 210 -3.21 -13.85 4.50
C GLN A 210 -2.84 -12.81 5.56
N LEU A 211 -3.29 -12.99 6.81
CA LEU A 211 -2.89 -12.13 7.93
C LEU A 211 -1.37 -12.18 8.15
N ARG A 212 -0.78 -13.38 8.17
CA ARG A 212 0.68 -13.54 8.32
C ARG A 212 1.46 -12.97 7.14
N ARG A 213 0.96 -13.12 5.91
CA ARG A 213 1.57 -12.54 4.70
C ARG A 213 1.52 -11.01 4.73
N THR A 214 0.42 -10.43 5.21
CA THR A 214 0.18 -8.98 5.23
C THR A 214 0.91 -8.29 6.37
N PHE A 215 0.81 -8.83 7.60
CA PHE A 215 1.31 -8.20 8.82
C PHE A 215 2.55 -8.87 9.41
N GLY A 216 2.99 -10.02 8.88
CA GLY A 216 4.02 -10.86 9.50
C GLY A 216 3.47 -11.68 10.68
N ALA A 217 4.22 -12.69 11.13
CA ALA A 217 3.79 -13.60 12.19
C ALA A 217 3.46 -12.87 13.51
N ALA A 218 4.39 -12.03 14.00
CA ALA A 218 4.18 -11.26 15.23
C ALA A 218 3.06 -10.21 15.07
N GLY A 219 2.92 -9.62 13.87
CA GLY A 219 1.84 -8.68 13.58
C GLY A 219 0.47 -9.35 13.62
N ALA A 220 0.32 -10.51 12.97
CA ALA A 220 -0.90 -11.30 13.01
C ALA A 220 -1.29 -11.70 14.44
N GLN A 221 -0.30 -12.15 15.23
CA GLN A 221 -0.54 -12.47 16.65
C GLN A 221 -0.94 -11.22 17.45
N ALA A 222 -0.30 -10.06 17.23
CA ALA A 222 -0.68 -8.80 17.88
C ALA A 222 -2.12 -8.40 17.57
N ILE A 223 -2.58 -8.54 16.32
CA ILE A 223 -3.97 -8.26 15.93
C ILE A 223 -4.92 -9.21 16.67
N ALA A 224 -4.60 -10.52 16.70
CA ALA A 224 -5.39 -11.51 17.45
C ALA A 224 -5.47 -11.19 18.96
N ASP A 225 -4.43 -10.57 19.52
CA ASP A 225 -4.38 -10.12 20.91
C ASP A 225 -4.95 -8.70 21.13
N GLY A 226 -5.58 -8.11 20.10
CA GLY A 226 -6.34 -6.85 20.19
C GLY A 226 -5.53 -5.59 19.88
N ALA A 227 -4.41 -5.69 19.18
CA ALA A 227 -3.64 -4.53 18.76
C ALA A 227 -4.36 -3.72 17.67
N ASP A 228 -4.31 -2.40 17.79
CA ASP A 228 -4.74 -1.44 16.78
C ASP A 228 -3.87 -1.56 15.53
N ILE A 229 -4.52 -1.81 14.39
CA ILE A 229 -3.82 -2.09 13.13
C ILE A 229 -3.03 -0.85 12.67
N ALA A 230 -3.54 0.36 12.89
CA ALA A 230 -2.84 1.57 12.50
C ALA A 230 -1.55 1.79 13.33
N GLN A 231 -1.55 1.47 14.63
CA GLN A 231 -0.36 1.52 15.47
C GLN A 231 0.68 0.48 15.03
N LEU A 232 0.24 -0.74 14.72
CA LEU A 232 1.09 -1.82 14.25
C LEU A 232 1.78 -1.46 12.94
N VAL A 233 1.01 -1.02 11.95
CA VAL A 233 1.52 -0.74 10.60
C VAL A 233 2.41 0.49 10.59
N ASN A 234 1.99 1.58 11.25
CA ASN A 234 2.79 2.81 11.25
C ASN A 234 4.09 2.64 12.03
N ALA A 235 4.13 1.81 13.08
CA ALA A 235 5.36 1.52 13.82
C ALA A 235 6.53 1.05 12.94
N ARG A 236 6.24 0.43 11.78
CA ARG A 236 7.28 -0.05 10.86
C ARG A 236 8.06 1.08 10.16
N ARG A 237 7.52 2.30 10.06
CA ARG A 237 8.18 3.43 9.37
C ARG A 237 9.44 3.91 10.08
N GLY A 238 9.44 3.90 11.42
CA GLY A 238 10.58 4.32 12.25
C GLY A 238 11.29 3.15 12.91
N MET A 239 11.17 1.94 12.35
CA MET A 239 11.80 0.75 12.90
C MET A 239 13.33 0.88 12.85
N SER A 240 13.97 0.59 13.97
CA SER A 240 15.43 0.54 14.09
C SER A 240 15.84 -0.55 15.08
N SER A 241 17.01 -1.13 14.83
CA SER A 241 17.68 -2.00 15.80
C SER A 241 18.57 -1.15 16.70
N GLY A 242 18.49 -1.36 18.01
CA GLY A 242 19.37 -0.69 18.98
C GLY A 242 19.74 -1.62 20.11
N THR A 243 20.84 -1.33 20.80
CA THR A 243 21.23 -2.04 22.01
C THR A 243 20.58 -1.35 23.21
N TYR A 244 19.59 -2.00 23.81
CA TYR A 244 18.95 -1.54 25.04
C TYR A 244 19.03 -2.66 26.07
N TYR A 245 19.29 -2.31 27.33
CA TYR A 245 19.43 -3.29 28.42
C TYR A 245 20.43 -4.43 28.09
N ARG A 246 21.58 -4.07 27.49
CA ARG A 246 22.63 -5.01 27.03
C ARG A 246 22.16 -6.08 26.02
N ARG A 247 21.02 -5.85 25.34
CA ARG A 247 20.49 -6.73 24.30
C ARG A 247 20.19 -5.93 23.03
N ARG A 248 20.39 -6.57 21.88
CA ARG A 248 19.95 -6.01 20.59
C ARG A 248 18.45 -6.25 20.45
N VAL A 249 17.70 -5.17 20.34
CA VAL A 249 16.24 -5.20 20.28
C VAL A 249 15.73 -4.40 19.10
N GLN A 250 14.58 -4.80 18.55
CA GLN A 250 13.88 -4.04 17.53
C GLN A 250 12.94 -3.03 18.19
N THR A 251 13.07 -1.77 17.79
CA THR A 251 12.36 -0.64 18.39
C THR A 251 11.80 0.27 17.30
N THR A 252 10.89 1.16 17.66
CA THR A 252 10.39 2.19 16.75
C THR A 252 10.42 3.58 17.38
N SER A 253 10.73 4.58 16.56
CA SER A 253 10.58 6.00 16.90
C SER A 253 9.19 6.55 16.61
N GLU A 254 8.33 5.75 15.98
CA GLU A 254 6.99 6.18 15.59
C GLU A 254 6.06 6.32 16.80
N GLY A 255 5.31 7.41 16.83
CA GLY A 255 4.39 7.72 17.93
C GLY A 255 5.08 8.03 19.27
N THR A 256 6.43 8.10 19.34
CA THR A 256 7.17 8.36 20.60
C THR A 256 7.28 9.83 20.97
N THR A 257 6.88 10.75 20.10
CA THR A 257 6.88 12.19 20.38
C THR A 257 5.72 12.58 21.30
N ARG A 258 5.78 13.78 21.91
CA ARG A 258 4.71 14.31 22.78
C ARG A 258 3.34 14.40 22.11
N ARG A 259 3.31 14.51 20.78
CA ARG A 259 2.07 14.56 19.98
C ARG A 259 1.58 13.16 19.59
N GLY A 260 2.47 12.16 19.61
CA GLY A 260 2.16 10.78 19.28
C GLY A 260 1.36 10.07 20.37
N LEU A 261 0.56 9.09 19.96
CA LEU A 261 -0.35 8.39 20.85
C LEU A 261 0.39 7.66 21.99
N TYR A 262 1.42 6.86 21.65
CA TYR A 262 2.28 6.21 22.65
C TYR A 262 2.98 7.21 23.58
N GLY A 263 3.52 8.31 23.03
CA GLY A 263 4.15 9.37 23.82
C GLY A 263 3.18 10.02 24.83
N ARG A 264 1.92 10.26 24.44
CA ARG A 264 0.87 10.77 25.34
C ARG A 264 0.46 9.75 26.40
N GLN A 265 0.27 8.49 26.02
CA GLN A 265 -0.09 7.40 26.93
C GLN A 265 0.99 7.22 28.01
N ARG A 266 2.27 7.25 27.62
CA ARG A 266 3.39 7.23 28.56
C ARG A 266 3.45 8.44 29.47
N ALA A 267 3.10 9.63 28.99
CA ALA A 267 3.04 10.82 29.84
C ALA A 267 2.05 10.66 31.00
N ARG A 268 0.92 9.97 30.76
CA ARG A 268 -0.05 9.66 31.80
C ARG A 268 0.52 8.67 32.83
N PHE A 269 1.17 7.60 32.37
CA PHE A 269 1.82 6.63 33.27
C PHE A 269 2.96 7.24 34.09
N ALA A 270 3.79 8.11 33.50
CA ALA A 270 4.88 8.77 34.21
C ALA A 270 4.38 9.75 35.27
N LYS A 271 3.31 10.51 34.97
CA LYS A 271 2.63 11.39 35.95
C LYS A 271 2.06 10.60 37.13
N ALA A 272 1.49 9.41 36.90
CA ALA A 272 0.98 8.55 37.95
C ALA A 272 2.09 7.99 38.87
N ALA A 273 3.30 7.80 38.34
CA ALA A 273 4.45 7.28 39.09
C ALA A 273 5.35 8.37 39.73
N GLY A 274 4.96 9.65 39.68
CA GLY A 274 5.76 10.76 40.21
C GLY A 274 7.04 11.08 39.42
N VAL A 275 7.25 10.47 38.25
CA VAL A 275 8.48 10.63 37.44
C VAL A 275 8.25 11.72 36.38
N ARG A 276 9.01 12.82 36.48
CA ARG A 276 8.96 13.93 35.50
C ARG A 276 9.48 13.47 34.13
N PHE A 277 8.89 14.05 33.08
CA PHE A 277 9.04 13.66 31.69
C PHE A 277 10.44 14.05 31.14
N GLY A 278 11.30 13.06 30.86
CA GLY A 278 12.47 13.16 29.97
C GLY A 278 13.60 14.11 30.40
N GLU A 279 14.76 13.56 30.74
CA GLU A 279 16.00 14.32 30.88
C GLU A 279 16.35 14.94 29.51
N ALA A 280 16.39 16.28 29.46
CA ALA A 280 16.52 17.04 28.24
C ALA A 280 17.95 16.99 27.71
N THR A 281 18.24 16.03 26.83
CA THR A 281 19.39 16.14 25.91
C THR A 281 18.92 16.81 24.62
N SER A 282 19.25 18.10 24.49
CA SER A 282 19.20 18.92 23.27
C SER A 282 17.96 18.75 22.37
N GLY A 283 16.93 19.59 22.59
CA GLY A 283 15.90 19.92 21.59
C GLY A 283 14.88 18.85 21.19
N ARG A 284 15.05 17.56 21.55
CA ARG A 284 14.10 16.48 21.25
C ARG A 284 13.86 15.59 22.48
N THR A 285 12.74 15.78 23.17
CA THR A 285 12.32 14.91 24.28
C THR A 285 11.95 13.52 23.72
N ARG A 286 12.90 12.56 23.73
CA ARG A 286 12.64 11.14 23.42
C ARG A 286 12.21 10.38 24.66
N ALA A 287 11.41 9.33 24.49
CA ALA A 287 11.01 8.46 25.60
C ALA A 287 12.23 7.74 26.21
N VAL A 288 12.37 7.73 27.53
CA VAL A 288 13.51 7.13 28.28
C VAL A 288 13.60 5.60 28.11
N SER A 289 12.53 4.96 27.62
CA SER A 289 12.52 3.53 27.30
C SER A 289 12.05 3.36 25.85
N PRO A 290 12.72 2.52 25.05
CA PRO A 290 12.36 2.32 23.66
C PRO A 290 10.94 1.78 23.53
N ARG A 291 10.22 2.18 22.47
CA ARG A 291 8.99 1.49 22.06
C ARG A 291 9.41 0.21 21.33
N LEU A 292 9.16 -0.95 21.91
CA LEU A 292 9.55 -2.25 21.34
C LEU A 292 8.63 -2.62 20.18
N MET A 293 9.16 -3.28 19.14
CA MET A 293 8.32 -3.86 18.09
C MET A 293 7.60 -5.12 18.58
N PRO A 294 6.45 -5.52 17.99
CA PRO A 294 5.73 -6.74 18.36
C PRO A 294 6.60 -8.00 18.32
N GLU A 295 7.48 -8.12 17.33
CA GLU A 295 8.44 -9.23 17.21
C GLU A 295 9.30 -9.37 18.47
N GLU A 296 9.74 -8.24 19.03
CA GLU A 296 10.52 -8.21 20.26
C GLU A 296 9.65 -8.44 21.50
N ILE A 297 8.42 -7.92 21.52
CA ILE A 297 7.47 -8.13 22.62
C ILE A 297 7.16 -9.61 22.81
N TYR A 298 6.86 -10.34 21.74
CA TYR A 298 6.59 -11.77 21.81
C TYR A 298 7.83 -12.56 22.18
N ARG A 299 9.01 -12.16 21.70
CA ARG A 299 10.28 -12.76 22.10
C ARG A 299 10.56 -12.60 23.60
N LEU A 300 10.22 -11.45 24.19
CA LEU A 300 10.38 -11.21 25.63
C LEU A 300 9.32 -11.89 26.48
N ALA A 301 8.13 -12.08 25.94
CA ALA A 301 7.03 -12.76 26.63
C ALA A 301 7.23 -14.28 26.73
N ASP A 302 8.07 -14.86 25.86
CA ASP A 302 8.48 -16.27 25.90
C ASP A 302 7.29 -17.25 26.04
N GLY A 303 6.22 -16.98 25.27
CA GLY A 303 4.99 -17.78 25.28
C GLY A 303 3.95 -17.39 26.34
N ASP A 304 4.27 -16.53 27.32
CA ASP A 304 3.27 -15.99 28.26
C ASP A 304 2.41 -14.93 27.57
N ARG A 305 1.20 -15.33 27.15
CA ARG A 305 0.21 -14.45 26.53
C ARG A 305 -0.15 -13.26 27.41
N ALA A 306 -0.31 -13.45 28.72
CA ALA A 306 -0.66 -12.34 29.62
C ALA A 306 0.49 -11.33 29.71
N HIS A 307 1.74 -11.80 29.70
CA HIS A 307 2.92 -10.94 29.59
C HIS A 307 2.98 -10.18 28.26
N ALA A 308 2.73 -10.87 27.14
CA ALA A 308 2.68 -10.25 25.82
C ALA A 308 1.64 -9.12 25.76
N ILE A 309 0.41 -9.35 26.23
CA ILE A 309 -0.66 -8.34 26.29
C ILE A 309 -0.25 -7.15 27.16
N ARG A 310 0.37 -7.38 28.32
CA ARG A 310 0.89 -6.29 29.17
C ARG A 310 1.93 -5.45 28.43
N LEU A 311 2.85 -6.08 27.70
CA LEU A 311 3.86 -5.40 26.90
C LEU A 311 3.27 -4.66 25.69
N LEU A 312 2.26 -5.22 25.01
CA LEU A 312 1.56 -4.56 23.90
C LEU A 312 0.84 -3.28 24.38
N LYS A 313 0.12 -3.36 25.51
CA LYS A 313 -0.49 -2.19 26.17
C LYS A 313 0.57 -1.15 26.57
N LYS A 314 1.65 -1.60 27.22
CA LYS A 314 2.77 -0.73 27.63
C LYS A 314 3.41 0.02 26.46
N ASN A 315 3.49 -0.63 25.29
CA ASN A 315 4.06 -0.05 24.06
C ASN A 315 3.02 0.63 23.14
N GLY A 316 1.78 0.80 23.61
CA GLY A 316 0.73 1.53 22.89
C GLY A 316 0.33 0.87 21.57
N TYR A 317 0.36 -0.45 21.50
CA TYR A 317 -0.24 -1.21 20.39
C TYR A 317 -1.69 -1.56 20.67
N ILE A 318 -2.06 -1.76 21.93
CA ILE A 318 -3.45 -1.90 22.37
C ILE A 318 -3.82 -0.58 23.04
N VAL A 319 -4.85 0.08 22.50
CA VAL A 319 -5.28 1.45 22.85
C VAL A 319 -6.58 1.49 23.63
#